data_AF-A0A0D7B7Q2-F1
#
_entry.id   AF-A0A0D7B7Q2-F1
#
_cell.length_a   1.000
_cell.length_b   1.000
_cell.length_c   1.000
_cell.angle_alpha   90.00
_cell.angle_beta   90.00
_cell.angle_gamma   90.00
#
_symmetry.space_group_name_H-M   'P 1'
#
loop_
_entity.id
_entity.type
_entity.pdbx_description
1 polymer ?
#
loop_
_entity_poly.entity_id
_entity_poly.type
_entity_poly.pdbx_seq_one_letter_code
_entity_poly.pdbx_strand_id
1 'polypeptide(L)'
;MPTDEQKAAIKEKLDARQAHMRESWVRSMEARLVRDQLDICQRSEGVNSYENCRWLAEKYAGMIQTHKMQGYKLVDKLVDL
;
A
#
# COMPACT_ATOMS: atom_id res chain seq x y z
N MET A 1 -30.47 4.79 22.26
CA MET A 1 -29.96 5.16 20.91
C MET A 1 -28.75 6.06 21.10
N PRO A 2 -27.70 5.93 20.27
CA PRO A 2 -26.59 6.88 20.31
C PRO A 2 -27.09 8.29 19.99
N THR A 3 -26.51 9.29 20.65
CA THR A 3 -26.78 10.71 20.40
C THR A 3 -26.27 11.11 19.01
N ASP A 4 -26.74 12.22 18.47
CA ASP A 4 -26.30 12.66 17.13
C ASP A 4 -24.81 13.03 17.10
N GLU A 5 -24.28 13.52 18.22
CA GLU A 5 -22.84 13.73 18.43
C GLU A 5 -22.06 12.40 18.39
N GLN A 6 -22.56 11.36 19.05
CA GLN A 6 -21.94 10.03 19.01
C GLN A 6 -21.96 9.43 17.61
N LYS A 7 -23.05 9.63 16.85
CA LYS A 7 -23.12 9.18 15.45
C LYS A 7 -22.10 9.90 14.57
N ALA A 8 -21.92 11.21 14.75
CA ALA A 8 -20.95 11.99 14.00
C ALA A 8 -19.51 11.50 14.26
N ALA A 9 -19.14 11.29 15.53
CA ALA A 9 -17.82 10.77 15.90
C ALA A 9 -17.55 9.36 15.34
N ILE A 10 -18.55 8.47 15.37
CA ILE A 10 -18.44 7.13 14.77
C ILE A 10 -18.21 7.24 13.26
N LYS A 11 -18.97 8.09 12.58
CA LYS A 11 -18.84 8.30 11.13
C LYS A 11 -17.44 8.80 10.78
N GLU A 12 -16.94 9.80 11.49
CA GLU A 12 -15.59 10.35 11.28
C GLU A 12 -14.51 9.28 11.44
N LYS A 13 -14.60 8.45 12.50
CA LYS A 13 -13.65 7.33 12.72
C LYS A 13 -13.70 6.31 11.58
N LEU A 14 -14.90 5.99 11.06
CA LEU A 14 -15.04 5.09 9.91
C LEU A 14 -14.47 5.68 8.63
N ASP A 15 -14.71 6.96 8.36
CA ASP A 15 -14.19 7.65 7.18
C ASP A 15 -12.66 7.69 7.19
N ALA A 16 -12.05 7.98 8.35
CA ALA A 16 -10.59 7.96 8.53
C ALA A 16 -10.00 6.56 8.31
N ARG A 17 -10.62 5.52 8.87
CA ARG A 17 -10.23 4.12 8.66
C ARG A 17 -10.31 3.74 7.18
N GLN A 18 -11.39 4.11 6.50
CA GLN A 18 -11.59 3.80 5.08
C GLN A 18 -10.59 4.55 4.20
N ALA A 19 -10.29 5.81 4.49
CA ALA A 19 -9.27 6.58 3.78
C ALA A 19 -7.89 5.92 3.87
N HIS A 20 -7.46 5.54 5.07
CA HIS A 20 -6.18 4.84 5.29
C HIS A 20 -6.11 3.50 4.56
N MET A 21 -7.17 2.69 4.65
CA MET A 21 -7.23 1.41 3.95
C MET A 21 -7.13 1.61 2.44
N ARG A 22 -7.88 2.56 1.85
CA ARG A 22 -7.83 2.84 0.41
C ARG A 22 -6.43 3.22 -0.05
N GLU A 23 -5.77 4.14 0.66
CA GLU A 23 -4.40 4.57 0.36
C GLU A 23 -3.42 3.39 0.47
N SER A 24 -3.56 2.55 1.50
CA SER A 24 -2.73 1.37 1.65
C SER A 24 -2.91 0.37 0.50
N TRP A 25 -4.14 0.20 0.01
CA TRP A 25 -4.44 -0.61 -1.17
C TRP A 25 -3.81 -0.03 -2.44
N VAL A 26 -3.89 1.30 -2.64
CA VAL A 26 -3.25 1.98 -3.79
C VAL A 26 -1.75 1.71 -3.80
N ARG A 27 -1.07 1.92 -2.67
CA ARG A 27 0.37 1.64 -2.54
C ARG A 27 0.73 0.19 -2.85
N SER A 28 -0.07 -0.75 -2.34
CA SER A 28 0.14 -2.17 -2.64
C SER A 28 -0.01 -2.47 -4.15
N MET A 29 -0.96 -1.81 -4.82
CA MET A 29 -1.13 -1.91 -6.27
C MET A 29 0.02 -1.29 -7.06
N GLU A 30 0.59 -0.18 -6.59
CA GLU A 30 1.80 0.41 -7.21
C GLU A 30 2.98 -0.59 -7.16
N ALA A 31 3.20 -1.23 -6.02
CA ALA A 31 4.26 -2.25 -5.89
C ALA A 31 4.01 -3.45 -6.81
N ARG A 32 2.73 -3.82 -7.01
CA ARG A 32 2.34 -4.88 -7.95
C ARG A 32 2.66 -4.51 -9.39
N LEU A 33 2.39 -3.27 -9.83
CA LEU A 33 2.74 -2.82 -11.17
C LEU A 33 4.24 -2.89 -11.43
N VAL A 34 5.07 -2.48 -10.46
CA VAL A 34 6.53 -2.56 -10.59
C VAL A 34 7.00 -4.01 -10.68
N ARG A 35 6.41 -4.92 -9.89
CA ARG A 35 6.71 -6.36 -9.99
C ARG A 35 6.34 -6.92 -11.36
N ASP A 36 5.16 -6.59 -11.87
CA ASP A 36 4.68 -7.11 -13.15
C ASP A 36 5.58 -6.59 -14.30
N GLN A 37 6.04 -5.34 -14.23
CA GLN A 37 7.03 -4.80 -15.16
C GLN A 37 8.41 -5.47 -15.03
N LEU A 38 8.85 -5.79 -13.80
CA LEU A 38 10.08 -6.53 -13.55
C LEU A 38 10.04 -7.93 -14.17
N ASP A 39 8.92 -8.66 -14.01
CA ASP A 39 8.71 -9.99 -14.59
C ASP A 39 8.78 -9.93 -16.13
N ILE A 40 8.14 -8.92 -16.73
CA ILE A 40 8.25 -8.68 -18.19
C ILE A 40 9.71 -8.44 -18.59
N CYS A 41 10.43 -7.56 -17.89
CA CYS A 41 11.84 -7.25 -18.19
C CYS A 41 12.73 -8.49 -18.08
N GLN A 42 12.57 -9.28 -17.02
CA GLN A 42 13.37 -10.49 -16.83
C GLN A 42 13.12 -11.52 -17.93
N ARG A 43 11.87 -11.66 -18.39
CA ARG A 43 11.52 -12.54 -19.51
C ARG A 43 12.04 -12.03 -20.85
N SER A 44 12.03 -10.72 -21.09
CA SER A 44 12.50 -10.15 -22.36
C SER A 44 14.03 -10.13 -22.49
N GLU A 45 14.73 -9.80 -21.41
CA GLU A 45 16.20 -9.67 -21.39
C GLU A 45 16.93 -11.00 -21.23
N GLY A 46 16.27 -12.03 -20.68
CA GLY A 46 16.84 -13.35 -20.45
C GLY A 46 18.11 -13.27 -19.58
N VAL A 47 19.24 -13.69 -20.13
CA VAL A 47 20.54 -13.70 -19.41
C VAL A 47 21.04 -12.30 -19.04
N ASN A 48 20.62 -11.25 -19.76
CA ASN A 48 21.04 -9.87 -19.51
C ASN A 48 20.21 -9.18 -18.40
N SER A 49 19.23 -9.89 -17.83
CA SER A 49 18.29 -9.33 -16.85
C SER A 49 18.95 -8.75 -15.59
N TYR A 50 20.12 -9.27 -15.19
CA TYR A 50 20.86 -8.78 -14.03
C TYR A 50 21.37 -7.34 -14.18
N GLU A 51 21.70 -6.93 -15.40
CA GLU A 51 22.18 -5.57 -15.68
C GLU A 51 21.00 -4.66 -16.05
N ASN A 52 20.19 -5.09 -17.02
CA ASN A 52 19.16 -4.27 -17.63
C ASN A 52 17.94 -4.07 -16.72
N CYS A 53 17.59 -5.05 -15.87
CA CYS A 53 16.43 -4.98 -14.97
C CYS A 53 16.78 -4.58 -13.53
N ARG A 54 18.06 -4.29 -13.22
CA ARG A 54 18.52 -4.02 -11.84
C ARG A 54 17.73 -2.93 -11.15
N TRP A 55 17.47 -1.84 -11.85
CA TRP A 55 16.74 -0.69 -11.30
C TRP A 55 15.30 -1.02 -10.92
N LEU A 56 14.63 -1.91 -11.67
CA LEU A 56 13.29 -2.41 -11.34
C LEU A 56 13.33 -3.31 -10.10
N ALA A 57 14.34 -4.17 -10.01
CA ALA A 57 14.53 -5.05 -8.86
C ALA A 57 14.80 -4.25 -7.58
N GLU A 58 15.70 -3.26 -7.62
CA GLU A 58 16.00 -2.37 -6.50
C GLU A 58 14.76 -1.55 -6.08
N LYS A 59 14.03 -0.99 -7.06
CA LYS A 59 12.79 -0.26 -6.82
C LYS A 59 11.76 -1.16 -6.14
N TYR A 60 11.52 -2.36 -6.67
CA TYR A 60 10.56 -3.30 -6.09
C TYR A 60 10.97 -3.73 -4.68
N ALA A 61 12.25 -4.00 -4.44
CA ALA A 61 12.77 -4.34 -3.12
C ALA A 61 12.50 -3.23 -2.09
N GLY A 62 12.73 -1.97 -2.45
CA GLY A 62 12.38 -0.82 -1.60
C GLY A 62 10.87 -0.70 -1.35
N MET A 63 10.05 -0.97 -2.35
CA MET A 63 8.59 -0.92 -2.21
C MET A 63 8.03 -2.04 -1.33
N ILE A 64 8.59 -3.25 -1.36
CA ILE A 64 8.14 -4.36 -0.49
C ILE A 64 8.23 -3.99 0.99
N GLN A 65 9.17 -3.15 1.39
CA GLN A 65 9.32 -2.74 2.79
C GLN A 65 8.24 -1.74 3.22
N THR A 66 7.77 -0.88 2.32
CA THR A 66 6.97 0.30 2.63
C THR A 66 5.51 0.24 2.14
N HIS A 67 5.24 -0.53 1.08
CA HIS A 67 3.94 -0.60 0.38
C HIS A 67 3.14 -1.86 0.76
N LYS A 68 3.44 -2.46 1.92
CA LYS A 68 2.63 -3.57 2.45
C LYS A 68 1.23 -3.06 2.80
N MET A 69 0.24 -3.91 2.62
CA MET A 69 -1.11 -3.60 3.06
C MET A 69 -1.14 -3.44 4.59
N GLN A 70 -1.66 -2.30 5.03
CA GLN A 70 -1.77 -1.86 6.41
C GLN A 70 -3.24 -1.89 6.81
N GLY A 71 -3.52 -2.45 7.99
CA GLY A 71 -4.88 -2.51 8.54
C GLY A 71 -5.28 -1.22 9.26
N TYR A 72 -6.58 -0.96 9.33
CA TYR A 72 -7.15 0.24 9.95
C TYR A 72 -6.81 0.42 11.44
N LYS A 73 -6.35 -0.63 12.14
CA LYS A 73 -5.95 -0.54 13.56
C LYS A 73 -4.79 0.43 13.81
N LEU A 74 -3.99 0.75 12.78
CA LEU A 74 -2.98 1.80 12.90
C LEU A 74 -3.62 3.18 13.08
N VAL A 75 -4.74 3.44 12.41
CA VAL A 75 -5.52 4.67 12.58
C VAL A 75 -6.10 4.75 13.99
N ASP A 76 -6.65 3.65 14.49
CA ASP A 76 -7.21 3.61 15.86
C ASP A 76 -6.15 3.97 16.90
N LYS A 77 -4.95 3.39 16.80
CA LYS A 77 -3.85 3.73 17.72
C LYS A 77 -3.44 5.21 17.68
N LEU A 78 -3.56 5.87 16.53
CA LEU A 78 -3.20 7.28 16.35
C LEU A 78 -4.30 8.23 16.82
N VAL A 79 -5.56 7.83 16.71
CA VAL A 79 -6.72 8.63 17.13
C VAL A 79 -7.01 8.46 18.63
N ASP A 80 -6.63 7.32 19.21
CA ASP A 80 -6.84 7.01 20.62
C ASP A 80 -5.64 7.45 21.52
N LEU A 81 -4.63 8.15 20.97
CA LEU A 81 -3.47 8.78 21.65
C LEU A 81 -3.70 10.29 21.81
#